data_AF-A0A6J7TQ84-F1
#
_entry.id   AF-A0A6J7TQ84-F1
#
_cell.length_a   1.000
_cell.length_b   1.000
_cell.length_c   1.000
_cell.angle_alpha   90.00
_cell.angle_beta   90.00
_cell.angle_gamma   90.00
#
_symmetry.space_group_name_H-M   'P 1'
#
loop_
_entity.id
_entity.type
_entity.pdbx_description
1 polymer ?
#
loop_
_entity_poly.entity_id
_entity_poly.type
_entity_poly.pdbx_seq_one_letter_code
_entity_poly.pdbx_strand_id
1 'polypeptide(L)' 'MRVGGQIVGRIKSGGQGYTLGKAIGYAYLPIAHSEAGTILDVEFFGQWRQGVIAMEPLFDPTNAKIRA' A
#
# COMPACT_ATOMS: atom_id res chain seq x y z
N MET A 1 -1.78 8.99 6.16
CA MET A 1 -2.75 7.92 5.87
C MET A 1 -3.84 7.98 6.92
N ARG A 2 -5.09 7.78 6.52
CA ARG A 2 -6.23 7.84 7.42
C ARG A 2 -7.25 6.73 7.16
N VAL A 3 -7.94 6.35 8.22
CA VAL A 3 -9.07 5.42 8.19
C VAL A 3 -10.24 6.13 8.86
N GLY A 4 -11.41 6.19 8.21
CA GLY A 4 -12.59 6.88 8.75
C GLY A 4 -12.35 8.36 9.10
N GLY A 5 -11.44 9.03 8.40
CA GLY A 5 -11.07 10.43 8.68
C GLY A 5 -9.97 10.62 9.73
N GLN A 6 -9.59 9.59 10.49
CA GLN A 6 -8.56 9.67 11.53
C GLN A 6 -7.19 9.30 10.97
N ILE A 7 -6.16 10.11 11.26
CA ILE A 7 -4.78 9.81 10.84
C ILE A 7 -4.27 8.60 11.62
N VAL A 8 -3.90 7.54 10.90
CA VAL A 8 -3.42 6.28 11.49
C VAL A 8 -1.94 6.00 11.20
N GLY A 9 -1.30 6.81 10.35
CA GLY A 9 0.11 6.62 10.03
C GLY A 9 0.60 7.45 8.85
N ARG A 10 1.86 7.24 8.48
CA ARG A 10 2.55 7.94 7.40
C ARG A 10 3.34 6.95 6.53
N ILE A 11 3.42 7.23 5.23
CA ILE A 11 4.26 6.48 4.30
C ILE A 11 5.72 6.70 4.64
N LYS A 12 6.47 5.61 4.79
CA LYS A 12 7.91 5.61 5.04
C LYS A 12 8.70 5.59 3.74
N SER A 13 8.28 4.81 2.77
CA SER A 13 8.88 4.74 1.44
C SER A 13 7.79 4.52 0.40
N GLY A 14 7.92 5.12 -0.77
CA GLY A 14 6.98 4.93 -1.87
C GLY A 14 7.62 5.13 -3.22
N GLY A 15 6.97 4.61 -4.26
CA GLY A 15 7.45 4.68 -5.64
C GLY A 15 6.42 4.18 -6.64
N GLN A 16 6.74 4.31 -7.93
CA GLN A 16 5.91 3.79 -9.01
C GLN A 16 6.29 2.34 -9.31
N GLY A 17 5.36 1.41 -9.09
CA GLY A 17 5.47 0.03 -9.54
C GLY A 17 5.15 -0.05 -11.03
N TYR A 18 6.14 0.19 -11.89
CA TYR A 18 5.95 0.23 -13.35
C TYR A 18 5.32 -1.04 -13.91
N THR A 19 5.78 -2.22 -13.45
CA THR A 19 5.22 -3.52 -13.89
C THR A 19 3.74 -3.69 -13.56
N LEU A 20 3.26 -3.05 -12.48
CA LEU A 20 1.88 -3.13 -12.03
C LEU A 20 1.05 -1.91 -12.45
N GLY A 21 1.69 -0.86 -12.98
CA GLY A 21 1.03 0.42 -13.27
C GLY A 21 0.47 1.14 -12.04
N LYS A 22 0.99 0.86 -10.83
CA LYS A 22 0.43 1.37 -9.56
C LYS A 22 1.47 2.13 -8.74
N ALA A 23 1.02 3.17 -8.04
CA ALA A 23 1.82 3.75 -6.95
C ALA A 23 1.82 2.78 -5.76
N ILE A 24 2.99 2.49 -5.22
CA ILE A 24 3.20 1.56 -4.10
C ILE A 24 3.85 2.33 -2.96
N GLY A 25 3.34 2.14 -1.75
CA GLY A 25 3.88 2.75 -0.55
C GLY A 25 3.95 1.74 0.59
N TYR A 26 5.03 1.80 1.35
CA TYR A 26 5.21 1.07 2.60
C TYR A 26 5.01 2.00 3.77
N ALA A 27 4.31 1.50 4.77
CA ALA A 27 4.03 2.26 5.97
C ALA A 27 3.76 1.33 7.14
N TYR A 28 4.00 1.84 8.35
CA TYR A 28 3.54 1.19 9.56
C TYR A 28 2.12 1.66 9.89
N LEU A 29 1.31 0.71 10.36
CA LEU A 29 -0.08 0.92 10.75
C LEU A 29 -0.36 0.20 12.06
N PRO A 30 -1.35 0.67 12.85
CA PRO A 30 -1.92 -0.13 13.93
C PRO A 30 -2.42 -1.48 13.40
N ILE A 31 -2.24 -2.54 14.19
CA ILE A 31 -2.60 -3.93 13.81
C ILE A 31 -4.08 -4.03 13.38
N ALA A 32 -4.97 -3.26 14.03
CA ALA A 32 -6.38 -3.21 13.70
C ALA A 32 -6.70 -2.75 12.25
N HIS A 33 -5.71 -2.17 11.54
CA HIS A 33 -5.86 -1.66 10.17
C HIS A 33 -4.83 -2.26 9.19
N SER A 34 -4.07 -3.28 9.60
CA SER A 34 -3.00 -3.86 8.79
C SER A 34 -3.43 -5.07 7.95
N GLU A 35 -4.70 -5.48 7.99
CA GLU A 35 -5.18 -6.62 7.20
C GLU A 35 -5.19 -6.31 5.71
N ALA A 36 -4.78 -7.28 4.89
CA ALA A 36 -4.85 -7.17 3.44
C ALA A 36 -6.30 -7.01 2.95
N GLY A 37 -6.50 -6.12 1.98
CA GLY A 37 -7.82 -5.71 1.52
C GLY A 37 -8.39 -4.49 2.28
N THR A 38 -7.79 -4.10 3.41
CA THR A 38 -8.23 -2.89 4.13
C THR A 38 -8.07 -1.65 3.27
N ILE A 39 -9.14 -0.86 3.17
CA ILE A 39 -9.16 0.40 2.46
C ILE A 39 -8.72 1.53 3.41
N LEU A 40 -7.86 2.40 2.92
CA LEU A 40 -7.46 3.62 3.63
C LEU A 40 -7.23 4.76 2.64
N ASP A 41 -7.25 5.99 3.12
CA ASP A 41 -6.85 7.13 2.30
C ASP A 41 -5.39 7.50 2.55
N VAL A 42 -4.68 7.77 1.46
CA VAL A 42 -3.33 8.32 1.45
C VAL A 42 -3.38 9.74 0.91
N GLU A 43 -2.70 10.66 1.58
CA GLU A 43 -2.57 12.02 1.10
C GLU A 43 -1.36 12.15 0.17
N PHE A 44 -1.58 12.74 -1.00
CA PHE A 44 -0.56 13.15 -1.94
C PHE A 44 -0.80 14.61 -2.32
N PHE A 45 0.15 15.49 -1.98
CA PHE A 45 0.09 16.91 -2.37
C PHE A 45 -1.23 17.62 -2.01
N GLY A 46 -1.77 17.37 -0.82
CA GLY A 46 -3.05 17.94 -0.36
C GLY A 46 -4.30 17.22 -0.88
N GLN A 47 -4.14 16.18 -1.70
CA GLN A 47 -5.25 15.37 -2.21
C GLN A 47 -5.27 13.99 -1.55
N TRP A 48 -6.44 13.61 -1.04
CA TRP A 48 -6.67 12.27 -0.52
C TRP A 48 -7.01 11.32 -1.66
N ARG A 49 -6.29 10.20 -1.72
CA ARG A 49 -6.47 9.13 -2.71
C ARG A 49 -6.69 7.82 -1.97
N GLN A 50 -7.64 7.04 -2.43
CA GLN A 50 -7.92 5.73 -1.86
C GLN A 50 -6.77 4.76 -2.19
N GLY A 51 -6.28 4.09 -1.16
CA GLY A 51 -5.32 3.00 -1.23
C GLY A 51 -5.92 1.73 -0.64
N VAL A 52 -5.26 0.60 -0.90
CA VAL A 52 -5.61 -0.71 -0.35
C VAL A 52 -4.36 -1.35 0.22
N ILE A 53 -4.47 -1.92 1.41
CA ILE A 53 -3.41 -2.76 1.96
C ILE A 53 -3.34 -4.03 1.13
N ALA A 54 -2.15 -4.34 0.64
CA ALA A 54 -1.95 -5.46 -0.24
C ALA A 54 -1.02 -6.48 0.42
N MET A 55 -1.25 -7.77 0.11
CA MET A 55 -0.31 -8.82 0.46
C MET A 55 0.97 -8.69 -0.37
N GLU A 56 2.09 -9.03 0.25
CA GLU A 56 3.38 -9.10 -0.41
C GLU A 56 3.75 -10.56 -0.77
N PRO A 57 4.49 -10.78 -1.87
CA PRO A 57 4.94 -9.79 -2.85
C PRO A 57 3.82 -9.38 -3.81
N LEU A 58 3.82 -8.11 -4.23
CA LEU A 58 2.83 -7.59 -5.18
C LEU A 58 3.01 -8.12 -6.62
N PHE A 59 4.21 -8.61 -6.94
CA PHE A 59 4.57 -9.09 -8.26
C PHE A 59 5.27 -10.44 -8.14
N ASP A 60 4.84 -11.39 -8.97
CA ASP A 60 5.31 -12.79 -8.97
C ASP A 60 5.33 -13.44 -7.58
N PRO A 61 4.18 -13.54 -6.89
CA PRO A 61 4.11 -14.10 -5.54
C PRO A 61 4.53 -15.57 -5.46
N THR A 62 4.41 -16.32 -6.57
CA THR A 62 4.84 -17.73 -6.67
C THR A 62 6.30 -17.89 -7.02
N ASN A 63 7.01 -16.78 -7.27
CA ASN A 63 8.41 -16.77 -7.69
C ASN A 63 8.66 -17.61 -8.95
N ALA A 64 7.70 -17.62 -9.87
CA ALA A 64 7.72 -18.46 -11.06
C ALA A 64 8.79 -17.99 -12.07
N LYS A 65 9.10 -16.70 -12.11
CA LYS A 65 10.05 -16.14 -13.09
C LYS A 65 11.51 -16.41 -12.75
N ILE A 66 11.86 -16.51 -11.48
CA ILE A 66 13.23 -16.79 -11.04
C ILE A 66 13.54 -18.30 -11.10
N ARG A 67 12.51 -19.14 -10.92
CA ARG A 67 12.66 -20.61 -10.87
C ARG A 67 12.72 -21.29 -12.24
N ALA A 68 12.46 -20.56 -13.32
CA ALA A 68 12.44 -21.06 -14.69
C ALA A 68 13.84 -21.18 -15.29
#